data_AF-A0A510KKM2-F1
#
_entry.id   AF-A0A510KKM2-F1
#
_cell.length_a   1.000
_cell.length_b   1.000
_cell.length_c   1.000
_cell.angle_alpha   90.00
_cell.angle_beta   90.00
_cell.angle_gamma   90.00
#
_symmetry.space_group_name_H-M   'P 1'
#
loop_
_entity.id
_entity.type
_entity.pdbx_description
1 polymer ?
#
loop_
_entity_poly.entity_id
_entity_poly.type
_entity_poly.pdbx_seq_one_letter_code
_entity_poly.pdbx_strand_id
1 'polypeptide(L)'
;MENNGNAIKQYPYNFVSLGDNVIDKGKRKLGTNTGKLKCKLITKSPLFIGGRKRDKDGHTLEYFYRENGNFAIPASSLKGSIRNVIDVLTNSVIRNVEHERLEERLKPSKKSIVKYGIIESLPEGDKKGVIKLAHRVKIKKEILTKSSNYDKNGKIYKIYMKKNIENYEKIETEEKYKQLLSRKDAQDKVIVTIWIASERPREMYEKILVKTDEVLYRFDKKELEDIEYLIKQRSDRDKKDGKDFYYKIRKDKDEKNFFKLKVGDPIIMYQKNKKDNMVHLVFSEIPRVRYEFSPLNLVPPKFRPSDSLDNLSFSERLFGTIGDNTKKDEGKTDELIALAGRVFFEDAQTICKNPKMINNGELVILKPFGEPHPTLVSFYLNRKDDEKKDYNSNAEGGVFIKGRKFYWHHKDKIEKEFKTFSKSITMNSREKHNSSLELMDYGNEFEFDVHFENLTDEELGVLIYALELEDGLLHKIGRGKAFGFGSCKIEIKKFNLENKNKYNDFSENIFENCEKEKYINEAKQKYINERQNIQELKAILSQKNNLDFSKSPFPEETGRTPGKNTLNWFLNKKSKGELVLETILKISENKN
;
A
#
# COMPACT_ATOMS: atom_id res chain seq x y z
N MET A 1 6.53 45.21 7.19
CA MET A 1 7.02 44.13 8.06
C MET A 1 6.07 42.96 7.90
N GLU A 2 6.39 42.03 7.00
CA GLU A 2 5.59 40.82 6.78
C GLU A 2 5.85 39.85 7.93
N ASN A 3 4.81 39.54 8.71
CA ASN A 3 4.86 38.53 9.75
C ASN A 3 5.07 37.17 9.07
N ASN A 4 6.28 36.61 9.19
CA ASN A 4 6.57 35.24 8.82
C ASN A 4 5.88 34.30 9.83
N GLY A 5 4.57 34.09 9.66
CA GLY A 5 3.88 32.93 10.22
C GLY A 5 4.64 31.68 9.79
N ASN A 6 5.17 30.91 10.74
CA ASN A 6 6.02 29.75 10.46
C ASN A 6 5.32 28.79 9.50
N ALA A 7 5.75 28.75 8.24
CA ALA A 7 5.17 27.87 7.25
C ALA A 7 5.25 26.41 7.71
N ILE A 8 4.11 25.70 7.69
CA ILE A 8 4.01 24.36 8.22
C ILE A 8 4.66 23.40 7.22
N LYS A 9 5.76 22.77 7.64
CA LYS A 9 6.38 21.68 6.87
C LYS A 9 5.74 20.37 7.26
N GLN A 10 4.91 19.85 6.36
CA GLN A 10 4.23 18.58 6.53
C GLN A 10 4.40 17.69 5.30
N TYR A 11 4.02 16.42 5.44
CA TYR A 11 3.94 15.47 4.34
C TYR A 11 2.97 15.94 3.23
N PRO A 12 3.21 15.64 1.94
CA PRO A 12 2.41 16.14 0.82
C PRO A 12 1.04 15.45 0.68
N TYR A 13 0.66 14.60 1.64
CA TYR A 13 -0.64 13.97 1.72
C TYR A 13 -1.18 14.00 3.14
N ASN A 14 -2.50 13.83 3.26
CA ASN A 14 -3.17 13.60 4.52
C ASN A 14 -4.41 12.70 4.31
N PHE A 15 -5.13 12.40 5.38
CA PHE A 15 -6.32 11.56 5.34
C PHE A 15 -7.56 12.39 5.66
N VAL A 16 -8.50 12.44 4.72
CA VAL A 16 -9.85 12.95 4.98
C VAL A 16 -10.61 11.88 5.75
N SER A 17 -11.22 12.26 6.87
CA SER A 17 -11.94 11.36 7.76
C SER A 17 -13.11 10.65 7.05
N LEU A 18 -13.53 9.49 7.58
CA LEU A 18 -14.60 8.69 6.98
C LEU A 18 -16.00 9.26 7.26
N GLY A 19 -16.12 10.18 8.22
CA GLY A 19 -17.38 10.58 8.85
C GLY A 19 -17.89 9.52 9.83
N ASP A 20 -19.08 9.77 10.40
CA ASP A 20 -19.64 8.86 11.41
C ASP A 20 -20.17 7.58 10.79
N ASN A 21 -21.03 7.65 9.76
CA ASN A 21 -21.59 6.48 9.11
C ASN A 21 -21.61 6.65 7.58
N VAL A 22 -21.73 5.53 6.87
CA VAL A 22 -22.05 5.53 5.43
C VAL A 22 -23.44 6.13 5.25
N ILE A 23 -23.57 7.12 4.36
CA ILE A 23 -24.86 7.72 4.06
C ILE A 23 -25.62 6.80 3.09
N ASP A 24 -26.90 6.60 3.37
CA ASP A 24 -27.88 5.93 2.50
C ASP A 24 -27.41 4.61 1.89
N LYS A 25 -27.16 3.63 2.76
CA LYS A 25 -27.07 2.24 2.33
C LYS A 25 -28.46 1.75 1.91
N GLY A 26 -28.55 1.14 0.73
CA GLY A 26 -29.82 0.63 0.23
C GLY A 26 -29.74 0.05 -1.18
N LYS A 27 -30.87 -0.50 -1.63
CA LYS A 27 -31.07 -0.93 -3.02
C LYS A 27 -30.80 0.21 -4.00
N ARG A 28 -30.32 -0.12 -5.20
CA ARG A 28 -30.29 0.82 -6.32
C ARG A 28 -31.71 1.29 -6.64
N LYS A 29 -31.90 2.61 -6.66
CA LYS A 29 -33.11 3.26 -7.19
C LYS A 29 -32.79 3.80 -8.58
N LEU A 30 -33.64 3.50 -9.55
CA LEU A 30 -33.52 4.07 -10.89
C LEU A 30 -34.21 5.44 -10.89
N GLY A 31 -33.45 6.47 -11.21
CA GLY A 31 -34.00 7.79 -11.50
C GLY A 31 -34.30 7.95 -12.98
N THR A 32 -34.62 9.18 -13.38
CA THR A 32 -35.07 9.46 -14.75
C THR A 32 -34.02 10.18 -15.60
N ASN A 33 -32.82 10.42 -15.07
CA ASN A 33 -31.84 11.25 -15.73
C ASN A 33 -30.84 10.38 -16.49
N THR A 34 -30.89 10.45 -17.82
CA THR A 34 -29.92 9.84 -18.73
C THR A 34 -29.36 10.93 -19.63
N GLY A 35 -28.06 10.89 -19.92
CA GLY A 35 -27.44 11.90 -20.74
C GLY A 35 -25.93 11.92 -20.70
N LYS A 36 -25.38 13.06 -21.08
CA LYS A 36 -23.96 13.26 -21.33
C LYS A 36 -23.49 14.64 -20.87
N LEU A 37 -22.40 14.67 -20.11
CA LEU A 37 -21.68 15.89 -19.74
C LEU A 37 -20.42 16.00 -20.59
N LYS A 38 -20.26 17.12 -21.32
CA LYS A 38 -19.00 17.43 -22.01
C LYS A 38 -18.12 18.26 -21.09
N CYS A 39 -16.96 17.74 -20.75
CA CYS A 39 -16.05 18.33 -19.77
C CYS A 39 -14.77 18.81 -20.43
N LYS A 40 -14.26 19.93 -19.92
CA LYS A 40 -12.93 20.46 -20.22
C LYS A 40 -12.06 20.38 -18.97
N LEU A 41 -10.89 19.77 -19.08
CA LEU A 41 -9.89 19.71 -18.03
C LEU A 41 -8.73 20.64 -18.38
N ILE A 42 -8.32 21.49 -17.43
CA ILE A 42 -7.21 22.43 -17.58
C ILE A 42 -6.15 22.10 -16.52
N THR A 43 -4.94 21.82 -16.96
CA THR A 43 -3.81 21.55 -16.05
C THR A 43 -3.35 22.85 -15.38
N LYS A 44 -3.25 22.84 -14.05
CA LYS A 44 -2.83 23.98 -13.23
C LYS A 44 -1.42 23.80 -12.65
N SER A 45 -0.88 22.58 -12.67
CA SER A 45 0.51 22.26 -12.36
C SER A 45 1.01 21.25 -13.41
N PRO A 46 2.30 20.88 -13.42
CA PRO A 46 2.76 19.80 -14.27
C PRO A 46 1.94 18.52 -14.09
N LEU A 47 1.76 17.78 -15.18
CA LEU A 47 0.97 16.55 -15.22
C LEU A 47 1.84 15.40 -15.70
N PHE A 48 1.64 14.23 -15.09
CA PHE A 48 2.16 12.97 -15.61
C PHE A 48 1.11 11.88 -15.53
N ILE A 49 0.76 11.31 -16.69
CA ILE A 49 -0.01 10.08 -16.80
C ILE A 49 0.94 8.98 -17.29
N GLY A 50 1.09 7.92 -16.51
CA GLY A 50 2.03 6.85 -16.83
C GLY A 50 1.58 6.02 -18.02
N GLY A 51 2.34 6.07 -19.11
CA GLY A 51 2.18 5.24 -20.31
C GLY A 51 3.26 4.17 -20.39
N ARG A 52 3.94 4.12 -21.55
CA ARG A 52 5.03 3.16 -21.81
C ARG A 52 6.16 3.33 -20.79
N LYS A 53 6.72 2.20 -20.34
CA LYS A 53 7.89 2.18 -19.45
C LYS A 53 9.02 1.36 -20.05
N ARG A 54 10.26 1.70 -19.67
CA ARG A 54 11.46 0.90 -19.94
C ARG A 54 12.34 0.91 -18.70
N ASP A 55 12.73 -0.28 -18.25
CA ASP A 55 13.71 -0.42 -17.18
C ASP A 55 15.11 -0.58 -17.78
N LYS A 56 16.06 0.19 -17.26
CA LYS A 56 17.46 0.13 -17.66
C LYS A 56 18.35 0.24 -16.42
N ASP A 57 19.13 -0.80 -16.13
CA ASP A 57 20.09 -0.84 -15.02
C ASP A 57 19.50 -0.50 -13.64
N GLY A 58 18.24 -0.88 -13.42
CA GLY A 58 17.50 -0.59 -12.19
C GLY A 58 16.87 0.80 -12.12
N HIS A 59 16.98 1.62 -13.17
CA HIS A 59 16.33 2.91 -13.31
C HIS A 59 15.18 2.84 -14.33
N THR A 60 14.02 3.38 -13.96
CA THR A 60 12.84 3.35 -14.83
C THR A 60 12.69 4.64 -15.63
N LEU A 61 12.55 4.51 -16.94
CA LEU A 61 12.16 5.57 -17.87
C LEU A 61 10.66 5.42 -18.14
N GLU A 62 9.87 6.45 -17.84
CA GLU A 62 8.42 6.45 -18.11
C GLU A 62 8.02 7.59 -19.05
N TYR A 63 7.23 7.25 -20.05
CA TYR A 63 6.70 8.18 -21.04
C TYR A 63 5.25 8.53 -20.73
N PHE A 64 4.81 9.70 -21.17
CA PHE A 64 3.43 10.14 -20.98
C PHE A 64 2.48 9.24 -21.78
N TYR A 65 1.32 8.94 -21.19
CA TYR A 65 0.29 8.10 -21.82
C TYR A 65 -0.22 8.69 -23.14
N ARG A 66 -0.35 7.82 -24.14
CA ARG A 66 -0.87 8.20 -25.45
C ARG A 66 -1.95 7.20 -25.87
N GLU A 67 -3.07 7.71 -26.36
CA GLU A 67 -4.14 6.94 -26.98
C GLU A 67 -4.09 7.19 -28.50
N ASN A 68 -3.92 6.14 -29.29
CA ASN A 68 -3.77 6.26 -30.76
C ASN A 68 -2.69 7.28 -31.20
N GLY A 69 -1.61 7.39 -30.42
CA GLY A 69 -0.50 8.33 -30.68
C GLY A 69 -0.68 9.74 -30.09
N ASN A 70 -1.88 10.11 -29.64
CA ASN A 70 -2.17 11.42 -29.06
C ASN A 70 -2.05 11.40 -27.53
N PHE A 71 -1.56 12.49 -26.93
CA PHE A 71 -1.51 12.62 -25.48
C PHE A 71 -2.91 12.57 -24.88
N ALA A 72 -3.12 11.68 -23.90
CA ALA A 72 -4.44 11.46 -23.33
C ALA A 72 -4.38 11.19 -21.81
N ILE A 73 -5.53 11.37 -21.16
CA ILE A 73 -5.77 10.95 -19.77
C ILE A 73 -6.79 9.80 -19.80
N PRO A 74 -6.43 8.58 -19.38
CA PRO A 74 -7.35 7.45 -19.38
C PRO A 74 -8.61 7.73 -18.55
N ALA A 75 -9.75 7.25 -19.04
CA ALA A 75 -11.05 7.27 -18.37
C ALA A 75 -10.98 6.72 -16.95
N SER A 76 -10.18 5.67 -16.73
CA SER A 76 -9.97 5.06 -15.41
C SER A 76 -9.31 6.02 -14.41
N SER A 77 -8.40 6.88 -14.88
CA SER A 77 -7.73 7.90 -14.05
C SER A 77 -8.69 9.03 -13.68
N LEU A 78 -9.51 9.49 -14.64
CA LEU A 78 -10.57 10.46 -14.39
C LEU A 78 -11.59 9.89 -13.39
N LYS A 79 -12.18 8.74 -13.71
CA LYS A 79 -13.16 8.04 -12.87
C LYS A 79 -12.64 7.82 -11.46
N GLY A 80 -11.38 7.39 -11.30
CA GLY A 80 -10.77 7.20 -9.98
C GLY A 80 -10.66 8.49 -9.17
N SER A 81 -10.29 9.60 -9.81
CA SER A 81 -10.21 10.91 -9.15
C SER A 81 -11.59 11.42 -8.73
N ILE A 82 -12.57 11.37 -9.63
CA ILE A 82 -13.95 11.83 -9.35
C ILE A 82 -14.62 10.93 -8.31
N ARG A 83 -14.45 9.60 -8.40
CA ARG A 83 -14.95 8.65 -7.41
C ARG A 83 -14.42 8.94 -6.01
N ASN A 84 -13.13 9.25 -5.85
CA ASN A 84 -12.57 9.57 -4.53
C ASN A 84 -13.26 10.77 -3.88
N VAL A 85 -13.60 11.81 -4.68
CA VAL A 85 -14.36 12.97 -4.21
C VAL A 85 -15.78 12.52 -3.80
N ILE A 86 -16.50 11.80 -4.67
CA ILE A 86 -17.84 11.28 -4.39
C ILE A 86 -17.86 10.39 -3.14
N ASP A 87 -16.84 9.56 -2.93
CA ASP A 87 -16.74 8.68 -1.77
C ASP A 87 -16.68 9.47 -0.46
N VAL A 88 -16.04 10.64 -0.46
CA VAL A 88 -16.03 11.55 0.69
C VAL A 88 -17.36 12.27 0.83
N LEU A 89 -17.88 12.84 -0.27
CA LEU A 89 -19.17 13.56 -0.25
C LEU A 89 -20.30 12.70 0.30
N THR A 90 -20.26 11.40 0.03
CA THR A 90 -21.35 10.47 0.38
C THR A 90 -21.01 9.52 1.51
N ASN A 91 -19.83 9.68 2.15
CA ASN A 91 -19.31 8.73 3.14
C ASN A 91 -19.37 7.28 2.66
N SER A 92 -19.12 7.00 1.37
CA SER A 92 -19.28 5.66 0.81
C SER A 92 -18.33 4.64 1.46
N VAL A 93 -18.40 3.38 1.05
CA VAL A 93 -17.50 2.34 1.56
C VAL A 93 -16.04 2.54 1.12
N ILE A 94 -15.11 1.89 1.80
CA ILE A 94 -13.68 1.88 1.49
C ILE A 94 -13.33 0.61 0.72
N ARG A 95 -12.74 0.77 -0.46
CA ARG A 95 -12.39 -0.35 -1.37
C ARG A 95 -10.90 -0.47 -1.66
N ASN A 96 -10.18 0.65 -1.67
CA ASN A 96 -8.77 0.71 -2.07
C ASN A 96 -7.85 0.62 -0.84
N VAL A 97 -7.96 -0.47 -0.09
CA VAL A 97 -7.13 -0.74 1.10
C VAL A 97 -6.51 -2.13 0.98
N GLU A 98 -5.27 -2.25 1.46
CA GLU A 98 -4.53 -3.50 1.45
C GLU A 98 -5.28 -4.59 2.24
N HIS A 99 -5.53 -5.72 1.58
CA HIS A 99 -6.22 -6.86 2.17
C HIS A 99 -5.24 -7.83 2.83
N GLU A 100 -3.98 -7.83 2.37
CA GLU A 100 -2.92 -8.64 2.97
C GLU A 100 -2.41 -8.07 4.29
N ARG A 101 -2.05 -8.98 5.22
CA ARG A 101 -1.42 -8.58 6.48
C ARG A 101 0.00 -8.09 6.24
N LEU A 102 0.31 -6.92 6.80
CA LEU A 102 1.63 -6.30 6.72
C LEU A 102 2.67 -7.14 7.48
N GLU A 103 3.95 -6.90 7.17
CA GLU A 103 5.09 -7.51 7.87
C GLU A 103 5.79 -6.50 8.78
N GLU A 104 6.23 -6.94 9.96
CA GLU A 104 7.17 -6.21 10.80
C GLU A 104 8.48 -6.97 10.89
N ARG A 105 9.61 -6.24 10.90
CA ARG A 105 10.90 -6.81 11.29
C ARG A 105 11.11 -6.60 12.78
N LEU A 106 11.19 -7.68 13.54
CA LEU A 106 11.51 -7.60 14.96
C LEU A 106 13.01 -7.29 15.13
N LYS A 107 13.33 -6.59 16.22
CA LYS A 107 14.72 -6.31 16.61
C LYS A 107 15.15 -7.29 17.71
N PRO A 108 16.06 -8.24 17.42
CA PRO A 108 16.60 -9.11 18.45
C PRO A 108 17.27 -8.32 19.55
N SER A 109 17.07 -8.73 20.80
CA SER A 109 17.68 -8.14 21.98
C SER A 109 18.19 -9.22 22.92
N LYS A 110 18.98 -8.83 23.95
CA LYS A 110 19.41 -9.77 25.00
C LYS A 110 18.23 -10.40 25.76
N LYS A 111 17.05 -9.79 25.73
CA LYS A 111 15.84 -10.29 26.39
C LYS A 111 15.07 -11.29 25.52
N SER A 112 15.38 -11.36 24.22
CA SER A 112 14.68 -12.21 23.27
C SER A 112 15.00 -13.67 23.52
N ILE A 113 13.96 -14.51 23.46
CA ILE A 113 14.08 -15.95 23.64
C ILE A 113 14.01 -16.58 22.26
N VAL A 114 15.08 -17.31 21.90
CA VAL A 114 15.23 -17.96 20.60
C VAL A 114 15.53 -19.43 20.86
N LYS A 115 14.57 -20.29 20.54
CA LYS A 115 14.71 -21.75 20.62
C LYS A 115 14.62 -22.35 19.22
N TYR A 116 15.36 -23.41 18.97
CA TYR A 116 15.37 -24.11 17.68
C TYR A 116 14.57 -25.39 17.83
N GLY A 117 13.85 -25.76 16.78
CA GLY A 117 13.10 -26.99 16.75
C GLY A 117 13.12 -27.66 15.40
N ILE A 118 12.65 -28.91 15.36
CA ILE A 118 12.44 -29.70 14.17
C ILE A 118 10.96 -30.08 14.12
N ILE A 119 10.31 -29.88 12.98
CA ILE A 119 8.89 -30.22 12.80
C ILE A 119 8.72 -31.73 12.87
N GLU A 120 7.88 -32.20 13.78
CA GLU A 120 7.51 -33.62 13.93
C GLU A 120 6.26 -33.98 13.15
N SER A 121 5.26 -33.10 13.24
CA SER A 121 4.00 -33.23 12.53
C SER A 121 3.51 -31.84 12.12
N LEU A 122 2.83 -31.79 10.98
CA LEU A 122 2.11 -30.60 10.53
C LEU A 122 0.68 -30.62 11.09
N PRO A 123 0.02 -29.45 11.24
CA PRO A 123 -1.39 -29.39 11.57
C PRO A 123 -2.26 -30.04 10.48
N GLU A 124 -3.29 -30.75 10.89
CA GLU A 124 -4.24 -31.44 10.01
C GLU A 124 -5.65 -31.36 10.61
N GLY A 125 -6.57 -30.69 9.90
CA GLY A 125 -7.86 -30.29 10.46
C GLY A 125 -7.68 -29.45 11.73
N ASP A 126 -8.34 -29.84 12.82
CA ASP A 126 -8.23 -29.18 14.12
C ASP A 126 -7.01 -29.65 14.95
N LYS A 127 -6.27 -30.66 14.48
CA LYS A 127 -5.08 -31.14 15.20
C LYS A 127 -3.91 -30.19 14.97
N LYS A 128 -3.32 -29.74 16.07
CA LYS A 128 -2.09 -28.92 16.04
C LYS A 128 -0.89 -29.74 15.58
N GLY A 129 -0.01 -29.11 14.80
CA GLY A 129 1.31 -29.61 14.49
C GLY A 129 2.21 -29.59 15.74
N VAL A 130 3.27 -30.39 15.72
CA VAL A 130 4.20 -30.54 16.83
C VAL A 130 5.61 -30.20 16.37
N ILE A 131 6.29 -29.33 17.11
CA ILE A 131 7.71 -29.01 16.95
C ILE A 131 8.45 -29.62 18.14
N LYS A 132 9.43 -30.48 17.85
CA LYS A 132 10.35 -31.01 18.86
C LYS A 132 11.49 -30.05 19.09
N LEU A 133 11.94 -29.91 20.33
CA LEU A 133 13.09 -29.09 20.67
C LEU A 133 14.34 -29.64 19.94
N ALA A 134 15.18 -28.72 19.48
CA ALA A 134 16.48 -29.06 18.95
C ALA A 134 17.57 -28.35 19.76
N HIS A 135 18.44 -29.14 20.37
CA HIS A 135 19.65 -28.63 20.98
C HIS A 135 20.56 -28.05 19.90
N ARG A 136 20.97 -26.78 20.06
CA ARG A 136 21.82 -26.09 19.08
C ARG A 136 23.27 -26.15 19.52
N VAL A 137 24.07 -26.94 18.80
CA VAL A 137 25.53 -26.91 18.89
C VAL A 137 26.05 -25.90 17.87
N LYS A 138 26.87 -24.93 18.32
CA LYS A 138 27.50 -23.94 17.43
C LYS A 138 28.73 -24.54 16.77
N ILE A 139 28.87 -24.43 15.47
CA ILE A 139 30.06 -24.90 14.74
C ILE A 139 30.73 -23.73 14.05
N LYS A 140 32.05 -23.58 14.19
CA LYS A 140 32.79 -22.53 13.46
C LYS A 140 32.58 -22.70 11.97
N LYS A 141 32.20 -21.61 11.31
CA LYS A 141 31.85 -21.58 9.89
C LYS A 141 32.95 -22.14 8.99
N GLU A 142 34.20 -21.79 9.29
CA GLU A 142 35.42 -22.24 8.58
C GLU A 142 35.59 -23.76 8.52
N ILE A 143 34.99 -24.50 9.46
CA ILE A 143 35.01 -25.96 9.45
C ILE A 143 34.09 -26.49 8.34
N LEU A 144 32.93 -25.84 8.15
CA LEU A 144 31.95 -26.25 7.16
C LEU A 144 32.29 -25.76 5.75
N THR A 145 33.00 -24.63 5.58
CA THR A 145 33.36 -24.10 4.25
C THR A 145 34.19 -25.07 3.41
N LYS A 146 34.88 -26.02 4.05
CA LYS A 146 35.63 -27.10 3.40
C LYS A 146 34.74 -28.23 2.87
N SER A 147 33.46 -28.26 3.25
CA SER A 147 32.50 -29.28 2.80
C SER A 147 31.92 -28.92 1.43
N SER A 148 31.81 -29.90 0.54
CA SER A 148 31.07 -29.77 -0.74
C SER A 148 29.59 -29.41 -0.54
N ASN A 149 29.06 -29.59 0.66
CA ASN A 149 27.70 -29.23 1.02
C ASN A 149 27.56 -27.79 1.51
N TYR A 150 28.62 -27.01 1.67
CA TYR A 150 28.50 -25.64 2.14
C TYR A 150 28.00 -24.69 1.04
N ASP A 151 27.09 -23.78 1.40
CA ASP A 151 26.62 -22.72 0.53
C ASP A 151 26.51 -21.41 1.33
N LYS A 152 27.21 -20.37 0.86
CA LYS A 152 27.20 -19.04 1.48
C LYS A 152 25.85 -18.34 1.41
N ASN A 153 24.98 -18.73 0.48
CA ASN A 153 23.60 -18.23 0.40
C ASN A 153 22.67 -18.91 1.43
N GLY A 154 23.18 -19.95 2.10
CA GLY A 154 22.50 -20.75 3.11
C GLY A 154 22.22 -22.16 2.59
N LYS A 155 22.13 -23.14 3.51
CA LYS A 155 21.74 -24.52 3.19
C LYS A 155 21.25 -25.26 4.42
N ILE A 156 20.31 -26.17 4.23
CA ILE A 156 19.91 -27.14 5.26
C ILE A 156 20.17 -28.55 4.72
N TYR A 157 20.88 -29.37 5.49
CA TYR A 157 21.11 -30.78 5.18
C TYR A 157 21.29 -31.61 6.44
N LYS A 158 21.13 -32.92 6.32
CA LYS A 158 21.24 -33.87 7.44
C LYS A 158 22.51 -34.70 7.32
N ILE A 159 23.16 -34.97 8.44
CA ILE A 159 24.31 -35.88 8.53
C ILE A 159 24.20 -36.79 9.75
N TYR A 160 25.02 -37.84 9.80
CA TYR A 160 25.12 -38.73 10.95
C TYR A 160 26.29 -38.29 11.83
N MET A 161 26.04 -38.14 13.12
CA MET A 161 27.06 -37.86 14.14
C MET A 161 26.99 -38.89 15.26
N LYS A 162 28.05 -39.01 16.05
CA LYS A 162 28.04 -39.80 17.29
C LYS A 162 27.09 -39.18 18.31
N LYS A 163 26.41 -40.01 19.11
CA LYS A 163 25.35 -39.57 20.04
C LYS A 163 25.86 -38.56 21.09
N ASN A 164 27.13 -38.64 21.47
CA ASN A 164 27.76 -37.71 22.39
C ASN A 164 27.80 -36.24 21.91
N ILE A 165 27.42 -35.93 20.65
CA ILE A 165 27.22 -34.56 20.17
C ILE A 165 26.26 -33.74 21.06
N GLU A 166 25.29 -34.41 21.69
CA GLU A 166 24.30 -33.81 22.60
C GLU A 166 24.95 -33.07 23.78
N ASN A 167 26.14 -33.49 24.20
CA ASN A 167 26.86 -32.92 25.34
C ASN A 167 27.71 -31.69 24.98
N TYR A 168 27.71 -31.27 23.72
CA TYR A 168 28.51 -30.14 23.26
C TYR A 168 27.67 -28.89 23.05
N GLU A 169 28.19 -27.75 23.49
CA GLU A 169 27.63 -26.44 23.11
C GLU A 169 28.27 -25.89 21.85
N LYS A 170 29.56 -26.20 21.62
CA LYS A 170 30.35 -25.66 20.52
C LYS A 170 31.39 -26.64 19.96
N ILE A 171 31.64 -26.50 18.66
CA ILE A 171 32.71 -27.14 17.91
C ILE A 171 33.58 -26.04 17.28
N GLU A 172 34.82 -25.95 17.75
CA GLU A 172 35.75 -24.89 17.37
C GLU A 172 36.94 -25.34 16.53
N THR A 173 37.13 -26.65 16.36
CA THR A 173 38.24 -27.24 15.60
C THR A 173 37.75 -28.32 14.64
N GLU A 174 38.46 -28.49 13.53
CA GLU A 174 38.14 -29.48 12.50
C GLU A 174 38.35 -30.92 13.01
N GLU A 175 39.38 -31.16 13.84
CA GLU A 175 39.64 -32.46 14.45
C GLU A 175 38.44 -32.93 15.29
N LYS A 176 37.92 -32.05 16.14
CA LYS A 176 36.74 -32.34 16.98
C LYS A 176 35.50 -32.61 16.12
N TYR A 177 35.32 -31.85 15.05
CA TYR A 177 34.24 -32.11 14.10
C TYR A 177 34.36 -33.50 13.46
N LYS A 178 35.55 -33.85 12.96
CA LYS A 178 35.81 -35.17 12.34
C LYS A 178 35.61 -36.33 13.32
N GLN A 179 36.02 -36.17 14.58
CA GLN A 179 35.83 -37.18 15.63
C GLN A 179 34.35 -37.47 15.94
N LEU A 180 33.47 -36.48 15.73
CA LEU A 180 32.04 -36.57 15.97
C LEU A 180 31.25 -37.07 14.75
N LEU A 181 31.84 -37.09 13.56
CA LEU A 181 31.20 -37.67 12.37
C LEU A 181 30.99 -39.18 12.56
N SER A 182 29.86 -39.67 12.04
CA SER A 182 29.51 -41.08 12.08
C SER A 182 29.02 -41.56 10.71
N ARG A 183 29.03 -42.87 10.49
CA ARG A 183 28.49 -43.48 9.27
C ARG A 183 27.03 -43.87 9.47
N LYS A 184 26.30 -44.09 8.37
CA LYS A 184 24.88 -44.45 8.40
C LYS A 184 24.62 -45.82 9.06
N ASP A 185 25.59 -46.71 9.11
CA ASP A 185 25.54 -48.07 9.64
C ASP A 185 26.03 -48.20 11.08
N ALA A 186 26.64 -47.16 11.66
CA ALA A 186 27.14 -47.18 13.04
C ALA A 186 26.00 -47.34 14.08
N GLN A 187 26.30 -48.05 15.16
CA GLN A 187 25.33 -48.40 16.21
C GLN A 187 25.04 -47.23 17.17
N ASP A 188 26.05 -46.41 17.51
CA ASP A 188 25.91 -45.23 18.37
C ASP A 188 25.92 -43.93 17.54
N LYS A 189 24.84 -43.69 16.81
CA LYS A 189 24.68 -42.51 15.94
C LYS A 189 23.38 -41.77 16.17
N VAL A 190 23.38 -40.48 15.85
CA VAL A 190 22.21 -39.61 15.79
C VAL A 190 22.20 -38.87 14.45
N ILE A 191 21.01 -38.62 13.91
CA ILE A 191 20.83 -37.77 12.73
C ILE A 191 20.73 -36.32 13.21
N VAL A 192 21.64 -35.48 12.73
CA VAL A 192 21.63 -34.04 13.04
C VAL A 192 21.32 -33.23 11.80
N THR A 193 20.71 -32.06 11.99
CA THR A 193 20.44 -31.10 10.91
C THR A 193 21.48 -29.98 10.97
N ILE A 194 22.27 -29.82 9.91
CA ILE A 194 23.13 -28.66 9.72
C ILE A 194 22.30 -27.55 9.08
N TRP A 195 22.25 -26.40 9.74
CA TRP A 195 21.59 -25.21 9.24
C TRP A 195 22.60 -24.08 9.06
N ILE A 196 22.94 -23.84 7.79
CA ILE A 196 23.78 -22.73 7.33
C ILE A 196 22.85 -21.56 6.98
N ALA A 197 23.03 -20.42 7.65
CA ALA A 197 22.30 -19.21 7.32
C ALA A 197 22.97 -18.47 6.14
N SER A 198 22.24 -17.56 5.48
CA SER A 198 22.85 -16.67 4.50
C SER A 198 23.95 -15.83 5.17
N GLU A 199 25.11 -15.76 4.52
CA GLU A 199 26.33 -15.16 5.07
C GLU A 199 26.16 -13.73 5.61
N ARG A 200 26.72 -13.50 6.80
CA ARG A 200 26.79 -12.18 7.45
C ARG A 200 28.23 -11.86 7.86
N PRO A 201 28.73 -10.63 7.65
CA PRO A 201 30.14 -10.28 7.87
C PRO A 201 30.70 -10.52 9.28
N ARG A 202 29.84 -10.64 10.30
CA ARG A 202 30.24 -10.81 11.72
C ARG A 202 29.85 -12.15 12.32
N GLU A 203 29.29 -13.07 11.52
CA GLU A 203 28.77 -14.34 12.02
C GLU A 203 29.85 -15.42 11.94
N MET A 204 30.35 -15.86 13.10
CA MET A 204 31.45 -16.82 13.20
C MET A 204 30.99 -18.29 13.23
N TYR A 205 29.69 -18.53 13.48
CA TYR A 205 29.16 -19.86 13.76
C TYR A 205 27.92 -20.19 12.95
N GLU A 206 27.85 -21.45 12.50
CA GLU A 206 26.64 -22.10 12.01
C GLU A 206 26.04 -23.01 13.07
N LYS A 207 24.92 -23.66 12.73
CA LYS A 207 24.09 -24.40 13.69
C LYS A 207 24.06 -25.88 13.32
N ILE A 208 24.39 -26.73 14.27
CA ILE A 208 24.05 -28.15 14.26
C ILE A 208 22.87 -28.32 15.21
N LEU A 209 21.76 -28.82 14.69
CA LEU A 209 20.54 -29.05 15.44
C LEU A 209 20.40 -30.55 15.74
N VAL A 210 20.42 -30.88 17.02
CA VAL A 210 20.21 -32.23 17.54
C VAL A 210 18.79 -32.30 18.08
N LYS A 211 17.91 -33.03 17.40
CA LYS A 211 16.50 -33.18 17.79
C LYS A 211 16.40 -33.95 19.12
N THR A 212 15.59 -33.46 20.05
CA THR A 212 15.27 -34.13 21.32
C THR A 212 13.83 -34.65 21.31
N ASP A 213 13.45 -35.42 22.33
CA ASP A 213 12.08 -35.91 22.49
C ASP A 213 11.14 -34.87 23.14
N GLU A 214 11.68 -33.77 23.66
CA GLU A 214 10.90 -32.69 24.27
C GLU A 214 10.06 -31.96 23.22
N VAL A 215 8.79 -31.72 23.54
CA VAL A 215 7.93 -30.87 22.70
C VAL A 215 8.25 -29.40 23.00
N LEU A 216 8.78 -28.70 22.01
CA LEU A 216 9.07 -27.27 22.09
C LEU A 216 7.79 -26.43 21.99
N TYR A 217 6.97 -26.72 20.98
CA TYR A 217 5.79 -25.91 20.68
C TYR A 217 4.76 -26.72 19.87
N ARG A 218 3.48 -26.38 20.03
CA ARG A 218 2.39 -26.90 19.21
C ARG A 218 1.73 -25.75 18.47
N PHE A 219 1.59 -25.89 17.16
CA PHE A 219 1.18 -24.80 16.29
C PHE A 219 -0.02 -25.17 15.43
N ASP A 220 -0.82 -24.17 15.09
CA ASP A 220 -2.02 -24.36 14.27
C ASP A 220 -1.76 -24.10 12.78
N LYS A 221 -2.82 -24.27 11.98
CA LYS A 221 -2.78 -24.05 10.52
C LYS A 221 -2.49 -22.59 10.16
N LYS A 222 -3.01 -21.62 10.92
CA LYS A 222 -2.78 -20.18 10.68
C LYS A 222 -1.31 -19.82 10.89
N GLU A 223 -0.69 -20.36 11.94
CA GLU A 223 0.75 -20.19 12.21
C GLU A 223 1.62 -20.82 11.11
N LEU A 224 1.21 -21.99 10.57
CA LEU A 224 1.87 -22.62 9.41
C LEU A 224 1.77 -21.76 8.15
N GLU A 225 0.57 -21.25 7.84
CA GLU A 225 0.35 -20.38 6.68
C GLU A 225 1.18 -19.09 6.77
N ASP A 226 1.34 -18.53 7.98
CA ASP A 226 2.12 -17.32 8.20
C ASP A 226 3.61 -17.51 7.98
N ILE A 227 4.18 -18.60 8.48
CA ILE A 227 5.60 -18.91 8.24
C ILE A 227 5.85 -19.22 6.76
N GLU A 228 4.97 -19.97 6.11
CA GLU A 228 5.09 -20.31 4.69
C GLU A 228 4.97 -19.06 3.81
N TYR A 229 4.07 -18.13 4.14
CA TYR A 229 3.97 -16.83 3.49
C TYR A 229 5.30 -16.05 3.59
N LEU A 230 5.90 -15.97 4.78
CA LEU A 230 7.15 -15.25 4.99
C LEU A 230 8.33 -15.91 4.25
N ILE A 231 8.35 -17.25 4.18
CA ILE A 231 9.31 -18.02 3.40
C ILE A 231 9.17 -17.70 1.91
N LYS A 232 7.94 -17.70 1.39
CA LYS A 232 7.65 -17.34 -0.01
C LYS A 232 8.14 -15.93 -0.32
N GLN A 233 7.80 -14.95 0.51
CA GLN A 233 8.24 -13.56 0.35
C GLN A 233 9.76 -13.41 0.33
N ARG A 234 10.48 -14.23 1.13
CA ARG A 234 11.95 -14.25 1.09
C ARG A 234 12.47 -14.89 -0.19
N SER A 235 11.92 -16.03 -0.59
CA SER A 235 12.31 -16.74 -1.81
C SER A 235 12.14 -15.86 -3.05
N ASP A 236 11.02 -15.15 -3.18
CA ASP A 236 10.76 -14.26 -4.31
C ASP A 236 11.71 -13.07 -4.38
N ARG A 237 12.19 -12.57 -3.23
CA ARG A 237 13.25 -11.53 -3.18
C ARG A 237 14.60 -12.08 -3.59
N ASP A 238 14.99 -13.24 -3.08
CA ASP A 238 16.29 -13.84 -3.38
C ASP A 238 16.38 -14.21 -4.89
N LYS A 239 15.28 -14.71 -5.49
CA LYS A 239 15.20 -14.95 -6.94
C LYS A 239 15.46 -13.71 -7.79
N LYS A 240 14.90 -12.55 -7.39
CA LYS A 240 15.13 -11.26 -8.08
C LYS A 240 16.60 -10.84 -8.04
N ASP A 241 17.32 -11.24 -7.01
CA ASP A 241 18.75 -10.98 -6.85
C ASP A 241 19.63 -12.09 -7.49
N GLY A 242 19.04 -13.04 -8.23
CA GLY A 242 19.76 -14.17 -8.83
C GLY A 242 20.28 -15.18 -7.81
N LYS A 243 19.66 -15.26 -6.63
CA LYS A 243 20.03 -16.15 -5.53
C LYS A 243 18.95 -17.20 -5.29
N ASP A 244 19.39 -18.42 -4.99
CA ASP A 244 18.49 -19.45 -4.50
C ASP A 244 18.33 -19.34 -2.98
N PHE A 245 17.08 -19.30 -2.53
CA PHE A 245 16.79 -19.43 -1.10
C PHE A 245 17.11 -20.86 -0.64
N TYR A 246 17.63 -21.01 0.58
CA TYR A 246 18.20 -22.27 1.06
C TYR A 246 17.16 -23.32 1.45
N TYR A 247 15.93 -22.88 1.68
CA TYR A 247 14.79 -23.73 1.45
C TYR A 247 14.69 -23.88 -0.09
N LYS A 248 14.97 -25.10 -0.64
CA LYS A 248 14.87 -25.49 -2.07
C LYS A 248 13.46 -25.79 -2.62
N ILE A 249 13.02 -25.07 -3.65
CA ILE A 249 11.70 -25.21 -4.30
C ILE A 249 11.47 -26.68 -4.64
N ARG A 250 10.31 -27.24 -4.28
CA ARG A 250 9.94 -28.61 -4.66
C ARG A 250 8.59 -28.55 -5.35
N LYS A 251 8.52 -29.10 -6.57
CA LYS A 251 7.30 -29.12 -7.40
C LYS A 251 6.18 -29.82 -6.63
N ASP A 252 5.04 -29.14 -6.52
CA ASP A 252 3.74 -29.78 -6.24
C ASP A 252 3.06 -30.12 -7.57
N LYS A 253 2.05 -30.98 -7.57
CA LYS A 253 1.36 -31.49 -8.77
C LYS A 253 0.69 -30.41 -9.65
N ASP A 254 0.55 -29.18 -9.15
CA ASP A 254 -0.23 -28.09 -9.78
C ASP A 254 0.61 -26.89 -10.30
N GLU A 255 1.85 -27.11 -10.77
CA GLU A 255 2.65 -26.13 -11.55
C GLU A 255 2.83 -24.71 -10.95
N LYS A 256 2.68 -24.52 -9.63
CA LYS A 256 3.15 -23.31 -8.94
C LYS A 256 4.26 -23.64 -7.94
N ASN A 257 5.49 -23.25 -8.30
CA ASN A 257 6.72 -23.46 -7.54
C ASN A 257 6.76 -22.67 -6.21
N PHE A 258 6.23 -23.22 -5.12
CA PHE A 258 6.29 -22.61 -3.79
C PHE A 258 6.93 -23.51 -2.73
N PHE A 259 7.31 -22.89 -1.60
CA PHE A 259 7.78 -23.61 -0.42
C PHE A 259 6.63 -24.00 0.49
N LYS A 260 6.53 -25.28 0.81
CA LYS A 260 5.78 -25.77 1.96
C LYS A 260 6.74 -26.37 2.97
N LEU A 261 6.53 -26.09 4.25
CA LEU A 261 7.26 -26.77 5.31
C LEU A 261 6.83 -28.23 5.37
N LYS A 262 7.74 -29.10 5.80
CA LYS A 262 7.43 -30.52 6.00
C LYS A 262 8.04 -31.05 7.29
N VAL A 263 7.61 -32.26 7.64
CA VAL A 263 8.21 -33.03 8.72
C VAL A 263 9.73 -33.14 8.52
N GLY A 264 10.46 -32.80 9.57
CA GLY A 264 11.91 -32.81 9.63
C GLY A 264 12.60 -31.52 9.22
N ASP A 265 11.87 -30.48 8.80
CA ASP A 265 12.44 -29.15 8.56
C ASP A 265 12.73 -28.41 9.88
N PRO A 266 13.81 -27.61 9.95
CA PRO A 266 14.12 -26.81 11.12
C PRO A 266 13.31 -25.53 11.18
N ILE A 267 12.98 -25.08 12.39
CA ILE A 267 12.23 -23.85 12.63
C ILE A 267 12.74 -23.19 13.91
N ILE A 268 12.53 -21.87 14.04
CA ILE A 268 12.85 -21.12 15.24
C ILE A 268 11.55 -20.71 15.91
N MET A 269 11.47 -20.94 17.22
CA MET A 269 10.51 -20.32 18.11
C MET A 269 11.13 -19.04 18.66
N TYR A 270 10.48 -17.91 18.41
CA TYR A 270 10.94 -16.58 18.83
C TYR A 270 9.91 -15.90 19.72
N GLN A 271 10.37 -15.30 20.82
CA GLN A 271 9.55 -14.51 21.74
C GLN A 271 10.33 -13.24 22.12
N LYS A 272 9.70 -12.05 22.13
CA LYS A 272 10.45 -10.79 22.32
C LYS A 272 11.08 -10.74 23.72
N ASN A 273 10.39 -11.26 24.73
CA ASN A 273 10.87 -11.41 26.11
C ASN A 273 9.95 -12.35 26.92
N LYS A 274 10.33 -12.70 28.16
CA LYS A 274 9.52 -13.59 29.03
C LYS A 274 8.10 -13.12 29.32
N LYS A 275 7.82 -11.81 29.25
CA LYS A 275 6.49 -11.22 29.49
C LYS A 275 5.67 -11.06 28.20
N ASP A 276 6.25 -11.39 27.05
CA ASP A 276 5.57 -11.32 25.77
C ASP A 276 4.66 -12.53 25.64
N ASN A 277 3.35 -12.33 25.54
CA ASN A 277 2.42 -13.45 25.40
C ASN A 277 2.46 -14.06 23.99
N MET A 278 3.09 -13.39 23.03
CA MET A 278 3.13 -13.83 21.65
C MET A 278 4.37 -14.65 21.35
N VAL A 279 4.15 -15.85 20.82
CA VAL A 279 5.21 -16.72 20.29
C VAL A 279 5.14 -16.67 18.77
N HIS A 280 6.29 -16.52 18.12
CA HIS A 280 6.39 -16.46 16.68
C HIS A 280 7.20 -17.65 16.16
N LEU A 281 6.65 -18.36 15.18
CA LEU A 281 7.41 -19.28 14.35
C LEU A 281 8.13 -18.49 13.27
N VAL A 282 9.45 -18.67 13.15
CA VAL A 282 10.30 -17.91 12.23
C VAL A 282 11.40 -18.81 11.66
N PHE A 283 11.97 -18.42 10.51
CA PHE A 283 13.09 -19.13 9.88
C PHE A 283 14.39 -18.31 9.91
N SER A 284 14.43 -17.19 10.64
CA SER A 284 15.61 -16.35 10.78
C SER A 284 15.70 -15.72 12.16
N GLU A 285 16.92 -15.59 12.67
CA GLU A 285 17.21 -14.94 13.96
C GLU A 285 16.99 -13.41 13.95
N ILE A 286 16.86 -12.79 12.77
CA ILE A 286 16.36 -11.42 12.63
C ILE A 286 14.99 -11.53 11.96
N PRO A 287 13.96 -11.92 12.73
CA PRO A 287 12.75 -12.40 12.14
C PRO A 287 11.95 -11.25 11.53
N ARG A 288 11.25 -11.60 10.46
CA ARG A 288 10.04 -10.90 10.06
C ARG A 288 8.86 -11.70 10.56
N VAL A 289 7.84 -10.99 11.02
CA VAL A 289 6.57 -11.55 11.48
C VAL A 289 5.44 -10.82 10.77
N ARG A 290 4.29 -11.46 10.62
CA ARG A 290 3.09 -10.79 10.12
C ARG A 290 2.35 -10.16 11.28
N TYR A 291 1.75 -9.00 11.04
CA TYR A 291 0.75 -8.46 11.96
C TYR A 291 -0.49 -9.36 12.00
N GLU A 292 -1.31 -9.21 13.05
CA GLU A 292 -2.54 -9.98 13.19
C GLU A 292 -3.66 -9.52 12.23
N PHE A 293 -3.78 -8.21 12.02
CA PHE A 293 -4.84 -7.59 11.20
C PHE A 293 -4.25 -6.91 9.95
N SER A 294 -4.95 -7.05 8.83
CA SER A 294 -4.64 -6.27 7.62
C SER A 294 -5.21 -4.85 7.74
N PRO A 295 -4.73 -3.89 6.93
CA PRO A 295 -5.35 -2.57 6.85
C PRO A 295 -6.86 -2.64 6.55
N LEU A 296 -7.31 -3.62 5.76
CA LEU A 296 -8.74 -3.86 5.51
C LEU A 296 -9.49 -4.29 6.77
N ASN A 297 -8.92 -5.16 7.61
CA ASN A 297 -9.57 -5.55 8.87
C ASN A 297 -9.77 -4.35 9.81
N LEU A 298 -8.92 -3.32 9.71
CA LEU A 298 -8.99 -2.08 10.48
C LEU A 298 -9.88 -1.00 9.82
N VAL A 299 -10.54 -1.30 8.70
CA VAL A 299 -11.65 -0.49 8.21
C VAL A 299 -12.85 -0.71 9.14
N PRO A 300 -13.47 0.36 9.70
CA PRO A 300 -14.64 0.18 10.56
C PRO A 300 -15.73 -0.59 9.82
N PRO A 301 -16.41 -1.57 10.44
CA PRO A 301 -17.36 -2.46 9.76
C PRO A 301 -18.40 -1.76 8.88
N LYS A 302 -18.94 -0.63 9.37
CA LYS A 302 -19.90 0.22 8.64
C LYS A 302 -19.38 0.75 7.28
N PHE A 303 -18.07 0.95 7.14
CA PHE A 303 -17.41 1.42 5.92
C PHE A 303 -16.82 0.30 5.05
N ARG A 304 -17.03 -0.98 5.40
CA ARG A 304 -16.60 -2.09 4.55
C ARG A 304 -17.50 -2.23 3.32
N PRO A 305 -17.00 -2.79 2.20
CA PRO A 305 -17.80 -3.08 1.01
C PRO A 305 -19.07 -3.84 1.34
N SER A 306 -20.12 -3.61 0.56
CA SER A 306 -21.43 -4.19 0.85
C SER A 306 -21.50 -5.66 0.47
N ASP A 307 -22.34 -6.37 1.24
CA ASP A 307 -22.55 -7.82 1.22
C ASP A 307 -23.88 -8.23 0.58
N SER A 308 -24.65 -7.29 0.04
CA SER A 308 -25.85 -7.56 -0.75
C SER A 308 -26.18 -6.38 -1.67
N LEU A 309 -26.99 -6.65 -2.71
CA LEU A 309 -27.56 -5.61 -3.58
C LEU A 309 -28.58 -4.71 -2.85
N ASP A 310 -28.99 -5.11 -1.65
CA ASP A 310 -29.93 -4.37 -0.80
C ASP A 310 -29.25 -3.38 0.13
N ASN A 311 -27.92 -3.44 0.25
CA ASN A 311 -27.13 -2.70 1.23
C ASN A 311 -26.06 -1.81 0.59
N LEU A 312 -26.24 -1.39 -0.66
CA LEU A 312 -25.21 -0.71 -1.44
C LEU A 312 -24.98 0.73 -0.97
N SER A 313 -23.72 1.13 -0.86
CA SER A 313 -23.35 2.55 -0.68
C SER A 313 -23.60 3.35 -1.95
N PHE A 314 -23.69 4.68 -1.82
CA PHE A 314 -23.90 5.59 -2.94
C PHE A 314 -22.94 5.35 -4.13
N SER A 315 -21.63 5.30 -3.85
CA SER A 315 -20.60 5.07 -4.87
C SER A 315 -20.73 3.71 -5.57
N GLU A 316 -21.21 2.69 -4.85
CA GLU A 316 -21.47 1.36 -5.42
C GLU A 316 -22.68 1.39 -6.35
N ARG A 317 -23.75 2.09 -5.97
CA ARG A 317 -24.93 2.31 -6.80
C ARG A 317 -24.59 3.07 -8.08
N LEU A 318 -23.68 4.03 -8.00
CA LEU A 318 -23.28 4.89 -9.12
C LEU A 318 -22.29 4.19 -10.06
N PHE A 319 -21.21 3.64 -9.52
CA PHE A 319 -20.10 3.13 -10.33
C PHE A 319 -20.04 1.61 -10.46
N GLY A 320 -20.92 0.89 -9.78
CA GLY A 320 -20.95 -0.56 -9.74
C GLY A 320 -20.12 -1.19 -8.62
N THR A 321 -20.34 -2.48 -8.43
CA THR A 321 -19.64 -3.32 -7.45
C THR A 321 -19.54 -4.75 -7.95
N ILE A 322 -18.55 -5.48 -7.45
CA ILE A 322 -18.45 -6.93 -7.57
C ILE A 322 -18.61 -7.61 -6.20
N GLY A 323 -19.13 -6.86 -5.21
CA GLY A 323 -19.29 -7.33 -3.84
C GLY A 323 -18.00 -7.36 -3.03
N ASP A 324 -18.12 -7.84 -1.80
CA ASP A 324 -16.98 -8.13 -0.95
C ASP A 324 -16.33 -9.48 -1.35
N ASN A 325 -15.35 -9.42 -2.25
CA ASN A 325 -14.56 -10.60 -2.65
C ASN A 325 -13.56 -11.08 -1.60
N THR A 326 -13.53 -10.48 -0.40
CA THR A 326 -12.57 -10.86 0.65
C THR A 326 -13.02 -12.06 1.47
N LYS A 327 -14.31 -12.40 1.42
CA LYS A 327 -14.87 -13.63 1.98
C LYS A 327 -14.89 -14.72 0.90
N LYS A 328 -13.74 -15.36 0.67
CA LYS A 328 -13.72 -16.69 0.02
C LYS A 328 -13.88 -17.73 1.12
N ASP A 329 -15.07 -17.83 1.71
CA ASP A 329 -15.37 -18.96 2.59
C ASP A 329 -15.68 -20.17 1.69
N GLU A 330 -14.86 -21.22 1.81
CA GLU A 330 -15.14 -22.53 1.21
C GLU A 330 -16.44 -23.08 1.82
N GLY A 331 -17.58 -22.88 1.16
CA GLY A 331 -18.84 -23.54 1.51
C GLY A 331 -20.10 -22.67 1.53
N LYS A 332 -20.02 -21.35 1.36
CA LYS A 332 -21.21 -20.54 1.10
C LYS A 332 -21.36 -20.27 -0.39
N THR A 333 -22.50 -20.66 -0.94
CA THR A 333 -23.04 -20.12 -2.18
C THR A 333 -23.45 -18.66 -1.92
N ASP A 334 -22.47 -17.78 -1.72
CA ASP A 334 -22.75 -16.35 -1.63
C ASP A 334 -23.21 -15.90 -3.03
N GLU A 335 -24.46 -15.43 -3.13
CA GLU A 335 -24.97 -14.81 -4.36
C GLU A 335 -23.95 -13.76 -4.84
N LEU A 336 -23.42 -13.95 -6.04
CA LEU A 336 -22.44 -13.03 -6.63
C LEU A 336 -23.06 -11.62 -6.69
N ILE A 337 -22.59 -10.70 -5.85
CA ILE A 337 -23.04 -9.30 -5.81
C ILE A 337 -22.36 -8.55 -6.97
N ALA A 338 -22.78 -8.82 -8.20
CA ALA A 338 -22.31 -8.11 -9.37
C ALA A 338 -23.33 -7.05 -9.79
N LEU A 339 -22.91 -5.79 -9.84
CA LEU A 339 -23.73 -4.68 -10.29
C LEU A 339 -22.94 -3.78 -11.24
N ALA A 340 -23.41 -3.65 -12.47
CA ALA A 340 -22.83 -2.74 -13.45
C ALA A 340 -23.04 -1.28 -13.02
N GLY A 341 -22.03 -0.42 -13.24
CA GLY A 341 -22.15 1.02 -13.01
C GLY A 341 -23.10 1.70 -14.00
N ARG A 342 -23.47 2.95 -13.71
CA ARG A 342 -24.32 3.80 -14.55
C ARG A 342 -23.64 5.12 -14.94
N VAL A 343 -22.33 5.22 -14.71
CA VAL A 343 -21.51 6.38 -15.06
C VAL A 343 -20.24 5.90 -15.74
N PHE A 344 -20.04 6.40 -16.96
CA PHE A 344 -18.98 5.99 -17.87
C PHE A 344 -18.20 7.22 -18.32
N PHE A 345 -16.88 7.12 -18.23
CA PHE A 345 -15.96 8.19 -18.64
C PHE A 345 -15.33 7.77 -19.96
N GLU A 346 -15.17 8.71 -20.88
CA GLU A 346 -14.28 8.58 -22.03
C GLU A 346 -12.86 9.03 -21.65
N ASP A 347 -11.88 8.66 -22.47
CA ASP A 347 -10.51 9.15 -22.33
C ASP A 347 -10.45 10.63 -22.67
N ALA A 348 -9.74 11.42 -21.85
CA ALA A 348 -9.52 12.83 -22.14
C ALA A 348 -8.48 13.00 -23.22
N GLN A 349 -8.86 13.62 -24.34
CA GLN A 349 -7.97 13.90 -25.46
C GLN A 349 -7.46 15.34 -25.37
N THR A 350 -6.17 15.55 -25.68
CA THR A 350 -5.61 16.91 -25.75
C THR A 350 -6.31 17.71 -26.85
N ILE A 351 -6.72 18.94 -26.54
CA ILE A 351 -7.32 19.85 -27.53
C ILE A 351 -6.23 20.44 -28.44
N CYS A 352 -5.02 20.64 -27.90
CA CYS A 352 -3.90 21.22 -28.62
C CYS A 352 -3.12 20.14 -29.38
N LYS A 353 -2.84 20.39 -30.68
CA LYS A 353 -1.95 19.54 -31.49
C LYS A 353 -0.52 19.45 -30.92
N ASN A 354 -0.04 20.55 -30.36
CA ASN A 354 1.28 20.66 -29.74
C ASN A 354 1.12 21.03 -28.25
N PRO A 355 0.94 20.05 -27.36
CA PRO A 355 0.85 20.33 -25.93
C PRO A 355 2.17 20.89 -25.39
N LYS A 356 2.08 21.74 -24.37
CA LYS A 356 3.23 22.31 -23.66
C LYS A 356 3.91 21.23 -22.85
N MET A 357 5.08 20.78 -23.29
CA MET A 357 5.89 19.77 -22.61
C MET A 357 7.05 20.42 -21.86
N ILE A 358 7.38 19.89 -20.69
CA ILE A 358 8.58 20.30 -19.96
C ILE A 358 9.81 19.80 -20.73
N ASN A 359 10.85 20.64 -20.82
CA ASN A 359 12.10 20.36 -21.51
C ASN A 359 11.87 19.83 -22.95
N ASN A 360 10.86 20.34 -23.66
CA ASN A 360 10.51 19.91 -25.01
C ASN A 360 10.27 18.38 -25.15
N GLY A 361 9.77 17.74 -24.08
CA GLY A 361 9.49 16.30 -24.05
C GLY A 361 10.67 15.43 -23.61
N GLU A 362 11.83 16.02 -23.29
CA GLU A 362 12.93 15.25 -22.69
C GLU A 362 12.57 14.74 -21.29
N LEU A 363 13.09 13.55 -20.98
CA LEU A 363 12.84 12.91 -19.69
C LEU A 363 13.51 13.69 -18.56
N VAL A 364 12.73 14.00 -17.54
CA VAL A 364 13.19 14.69 -16.33
C VAL A 364 13.48 13.68 -15.24
N ILE A 365 14.72 13.65 -14.74
CA ILE A 365 15.13 12.82 -13.61
C ILE A 365 14.54 13.38 -12.32
N LEU A 366 13.63 12.64 -11.70
CA LEU A 366 13.00 13.05 -10.44
C LEU A 366 13.72 12.49 -9.22
N LYS A 367 13.47 13.09 -8.06
CA LYS A 367 13.75 12.48 -6.76
C LYS A 367 12.91 11.19 -6.59
N PRO A 368 13.35 10.24 -5.76
CA PRO A 368 12.52 9.12 -5.34
C PRO A 368 11.20 9.58 -4.73
N PHE A 369 10.10 8.86 -5.04
CA PHE A 369 8.84 9.04 -4.32
C PHE A 369 9.01 8.52 -2.89
N GLY A 370 9.08 9.42 -1.90
CA GLY A 370 9.26 9.06 -0.50
C GLY A 370 7.92 8.89 0.21
N GLU A 371 7.44 7.66 0.36
CA GLU A 371 6.30 7.37 1.24
C GLU A 371 6.76 6.65 2.52
N PRO A 372 6.30 7.06 3.72
CA PRO A 372 6.63 6.36 4.96
C PRO A 372 6.08 4.93 4.87
N HIS A 373 6.86 3.96 5.31
CA HIS A 373 6.42 2.56 5.30
C HIS A 373 5.10 2.42 6.08
N PRO A 374 4.11 1.62 5.63
CA PRO A 374 2.82 1.45 6.32
C PRO A 374 2.90 1.03 7.80
N THR A 375 4.05 0.49 8.22
CA THR A 375 4.36 0.16 9.62
C THR A 375 4.72 1.37 10.48
N LEU A 376 4.82 2.58 9.92
CA LEU A 376 4.76 3.82 10.68
C LEU A 376 3.30 4.07 11.06
N VAL A 377 2.80 3.26 11.98
CA VAL A 377 1.37 3.15 12.36
C VAL A 377 0.73 4.50 12.67
N SER A 378 1.47 5.43 13.27
CA SER A 378 1.03 6.78 13.62
C SER A 378 0.60 7.67 12.44
N PHE A 379 1.01 7.33 11.21
CA PHE A 379 0.59 8.03 9.99
C PHE A 379 -0.72 7.48 9.44
N TYR A 380 -0.95 6.18 9.61
CA TYR A 380 -1.98 5.44 8.88
C TYR A 380 -3.15 4.99 9.76
N LEU A 381 -2.95 4.89 11.07
CA LEU A 381 -3.95 4.43 12.03
C LEU A 381 -4.34 5.53 13.02
N ASN A 382 -5.61 5.55 13.38
CA ASN A 382 -6.15 6.27 14.52
C ASN A 382 -6.09 5.37 15.76
N ARG A 383 -5.49 5.87 16.86
CA ARG A 383 -5.15 5.08 18.05
C ARG A 383 -5.40 5.86 19.35
N LYS A 384 -6.48 6.65 19.38
CA LYS A 384 -6.77 7.68 20.41
C LYS A 384 -6.57 7.24 21.86
N ASP A 385 -6.69 5.95 22.16
CA ASP A 385 -6.69 5.46 23.54
C ASP A 385 -5.36 4.81 23.99
N ASP A 386 -4.44 4.49 23.06
CA ASP A 386 -3.11 3.91 23.41
C ASP A 386 -2.15 3.95 22.21
N GLU A 387 -1.08 4.74 22.34
CA GLU A 387 -0.02 4.87 21.32
C GLU A 387 0.75 3.55 21.07
N LYS A 388 0.65 2.55 21.95
CA LYS A 388 1.27 1.23 21.76
C LYS A 388 0.48 0.35 20.80
N LYS A 389 -0.77 0.67 20.50
CA LYS A 389 -1.59 -0.10 19.57
C LYS A 389 -1.04 -0.01 18.15
N ASP A 390 -1.17 -1.10 17.42
CA ASP A 390 -0.71 -1.23 16.04
C ASP A 390 -1.63 -2.23 15.29
N TYR A 391 -1.16 -2.77 14.17
CA TYR A 391 -1.90 -3.76 13.39
C TYR A 391 -2.06 -5.13 14.09
N ASN A 392 -1.59 -5.31 15.33
CA ASN A 392 -1.94 -6.45 16.20
C ASN A 392 -3.15 -6.17 17.10
N SER A 393 -3.67 -4.94 17.10
CA SER A 393 -4.89 -4.58 17.82
C SER A 393 -6.05 -4.52 16.85
N ASN A 394 -7.18 -5.13 17.22
CA ASN A 394 -8.36 -5.19 16.35
C ASN A 394 -9.15 -3.87 16.36
N ALA A 395 -10.17 -3.80 15.50
CA ALA A 395 -11.06 -2.65 15.38
C ALA A 395 -11.90 -2.39 16.65
N GLU A 396 -12.27 -3.44 17.39
CA GLU A 396 -12.97 -3.34 18.68
C GLU A 396 -12.10 -2.68 19.75
N GLY A 397 -10.78 -2.84 19.65
CA GLY A 397 -9.78 -2.14 20.45
C GLY A 397 -9.60 -0.66 20.08
N GLY A 398 -10.49 -0.07 19.28
CA GLY A 398 -10.47 1.35 18.94
C GLY A 398 -9.43 1.74 17.88
N VAL A 399 -8.88 0.77 17.15
CA VAL A 399 -7.85 1.00 16.13
C VAL A 399 -8.45 0.95 14.74
N PHE A 400 -8.39 2.05 14.02
CA PHE A 400 -8.97 2.15 12.69
C PHE A 400 -8.02 2.84 11.71
N ILE A 401 -8.21 2.59 10.42
CA ILE A 401 -7.54 3.40 9.39
C ILE A 401 -7.89 4.89 9.55
N LYS A 402 -6.94 5.78 9.24
CA LYS A 402 -7.09 7.22 9.47
C LYS A 402 -8.11 7.90 8.55
N GLY A 403 -8.39 7.31 7.39
CA GLY A 403 -9.38 7.83 6.44
C GLY A 403 -8.97 7.61 4.98
N ARG A 404 -9.46 8.48 4.10
CA ARG A 404 -9.17 8.49 2.67
C ARG A 404 -7.96 9.35 2.38
N LYS A 405 -6.94 8.79 1.73
CA LYS A 405 -5.70 9.52 1.41
C LYS A 405 -5.94 10.53 0.27
N PHE A 406 -5.66 11.81 0.54
CA PHE A 406 -5.65 12.90 -0.43
C PHE A 406 -4.29 13.61 -0.42
N TYR A 407 -3.94 14.26 -1.52
CA TYR A 407 -2.68 15.00 -1.66
C TYR A 407 -2.96 16.49 -1.72
N TRP A 408 -2.14 17.27 -1.00
CA TRP A 408 -2.24 18.72 -1.01
C TRP A 408 -1.87 19.31 -2.38
N HIS A 409 -2.47 20.44 -2.73
CA HIS A 409 -1.99 21.26 -3.83
C HIS A 409 -0.75 22.05 -3.40
N HIS A 410 0.26 22.14 -4.28
CA HIS A 410 1.50 22.84 -3.97
C HIS A 410 1.42 24.23 -4.59
N LYS A 411 1.05 25.24 -3.79
CA LYS A 411 0.82 26.61 -4.26
C LYS A 411 2.01 27.20 -5.03
N ASP A 412 3.22 26.79 -4.67
CA ASP A 412 4.49 27.17 -5.29
C ASP A 412 4.75 26.50 -6.67
N LYS A 413 3.86 25.62 -7.11
CA LYS A 413 3.94 24.87 -8.39
C LYS A 413 2.69 25.03 -9.25
N ILE A 414 1.68 25.77 -8.78
CA ILE A 414 0.46 26.06 -9.53
C ILE A 414 0.71 27.28 -10.41
N GLU A 415 0.52 27.12 -11.71
CA GLU A 415 0.71 28.17 -12.73
C GLU A 415 2.11 28.82 -12.62
N LYS A 416 3.12 27.98 -12.34
CA LYS A 416 4.53 28.36 -12.27
C LYS A 416 5.33 27.59 -13.29
N GLU A 417 6.29 28.26 -13.91
CA GLU A 417 7.22 27.62 -14.83
C GLU A 417 8.06 26.57 -14.11
N PHE A 418 8.23 25.40 -14.72
CA PHE A 418 8.96 24.27 -14.14
C PHE A 418 10.36 24.64 -13.62
N LYS A 419 11.07 25.53 -14.33
CA LYS A 419 12.42 25.98 -13.96
C LYS A 419 12.49 26.64 -12.58
N THR A 420 11.40 27.27 -12.12
CA THR A 420 11.35 27.99 -10.84
C THR A 420 11.39 27.07 -9.63
N PHE A 421 10.91 25.83 -9.76
CA PHE A 421 10.85 24.85 -8.67
C PHE A 421 11.51 23.51 -8.97
N SER A 422 12.07 23.29 -10.17
CA SER A 422 12.63 22.01 -10.60
C SER A 422 13.61 21.41 -9.58
N LYS A 423 14.51 22.22 -9.02
CA LYS A 423 15.49 21.81 -7.99
C LYS A 423 14.85 21.20 -6.73
N SER A 424 13.60 21.52 -6.43
CA SER A 424 12.88 20.93 -5.29
C SER A 424 12.54 19.45 -5.51
N ILE A 425 12.40 19.02 -6.77
CA ILE A 425 11.85 17.71 -7.16
C ILE A 425 12.79 16.88 -8.06
N THR A 426 13.85 17.45 -8.62
CA THR A 426 14.78 16.75 -9.52
C THR A 426 16.08 16.30 -8.84
N MET A 427 16.80 15.39 -9.50
CA MET A 427 18.17 14.97 -9.17
C MET A 427 19.03 14.95 -10.42
N ASN A 428 20.36 14.97 -10.24
CA ASN A 428 21.31 14.97 -11.37
C ASN A 428 21.74 13.57 -11.81
N SER A 429 21.51 12.53 -10.99
CA SER A 429 21.92 11.16 -11.28
C SER A 429 20.73 10.21 -11.41
N ARG A 430 20.86 9.24 -12.32
CA ARG A 430 19.97 8.09 -12.41
C ARG A 430 20.39 7.07 -11.37
N GLU A 431 19.46 6.71 -10.50
CA GLU A 431 19.66 5.78 -9.39
C GLU A 431 18.64 4.63 -9.48
N LYS A 432 18.89 3.54 -8.75
CA LYS A 432 17.99 2.38 -8.71
C LYS A 432 16.59 2.64 -8.11
N HIS A 433 16.41 3.79 -7.49
CA HIS A 433 15.25 4.12 -6.68
C HIS A 433 14.58 5.43 -7.12
N ASN A 434 14.99 5.99 -8.26
CA ASN A 434 14.32 7.11 -8.90
C ASN A 434 13.93 6.76 -10.34
N SER A 435 13.22 7.68 -11.00
CA SER A 435 12.71 7.49 -12.35
C SER A 435 12.85 8.77 -13.16
N SER A 436 13.01 8.63 -14.48
CA SER A 436 12.98 9.75 -15.41
C SER A 436 11.63 9.77 -16.14
N LEU A 437 10.92 10.90 -16.09
CA LEU A 437 9.55 11.02 -16.60
C LEU A 437 9.45 12.04 -17.74
N GLU A 438 8.67 11.74 -18.77
CA GLU A 438 8.21 12.72 -19.77
C GLU A 438 7.04 13.52 -19.18
N LEU A 439 7.26 14.81 -18.91
CA LEU A 439 6.29 15.62 -18.17
C LEU A 439 5.60 16.65 -19.06
N MET A 440 4.29 16.81 -18.85
CA MET A 440 3.52 17.89 -19.43
C MET A 440 3.52 19.09 -18.49
N ASP A 441 3.67 20.30 -19.02
CA ASP A 441 3.62 21.54 -18.22
C ASP A 441 2.18 21.94 -17.87
N TYR A 442 2.00 22.98 -17.06
CA TYR A 442 0.68 23.54 -16.80
C TYR A 442 0.11 24.28 -18.02
N GLY A 443 -1.20 24.52 -18.01
CA GLY A 443 -1.92 25.26 -19.04
C GLY A 443 -2.31 24.45 -20.28
N ASN A 444 -2.08 23.13 -20.26
CA ASN A 444 -2.63 22.21 -21.25
C ASN A 444 -4.11 21.90 -20.98
N GLU A 445 -4.86 21.68 -22.06
CA GLU A 445 -6.31 21.48 -22.02
C GLU A 445 -6.70 20.14 -22.66
N PHE A 446 -7.67 19.46 -22.05
CA PHE A 446 -8.21 18.20 -22.50
C PHE A 446 -9.73 18.24 -22.54
N GLU A 447 -10.34 17.52 -23.48
CA GLU A 447 -11.78 17.30 -23.54
C GLU A 447 -12.11 15.82 -23.32
N PHE A 448 -13.16 15.57 -22.55
CA PHE A 448 -13.69 14.25 -22.31
C PHE A 448 -15.18 14.31 -22.04
N ASP A 449 -15.84 13.18 -22.25
CA ASP A 449 -17.25 13.02 -22.07
C ASP A 449 -17.57 12.08 -20.90
N VAL A 450 -18.61 12.42 -20.14
CA VAL A 450 -19.14 11.57 -19.05
C VAL A 450 -20.58 11.22 -19.39
N HIS A 451 -20.83 9.95 -19.65
CA HIS A 451 -22.16 9.40 -19.90
C HIS A 451 -22.75 8.89 -18.60
N PHE A 452 -24.04 9.10 -18.42
CA PHE A 452 -24.77 8.63 -17.24
C PHE A 452 -26.17 8.14 -17.62
N GLU A 453 -26.66 7.15 -16.88
CA GLU A 453 -27.93 6.49 -17.18
C GLU A 453 -28.81 6.35 -15.94
N ASN A 454 -30.08 6.72 -16.07
CA ASN A 454 -31.12 6.52 -15.05
C ASN A 454 -30.70 7.00 -13.65
N LEU A 455 -29.96 8.10 -13.54
CA LEU A 455 -29.57 8.69 -12.27
C LEU A 455 -30.77 9.38 -11.62
N THR A 456 -30.83 9.33 -10.29
CA THR A 456 -31.72 10.21 -9.51
C THR A 456 -31.18 11.65 -9.54
N ASP A 457 -32.02 12.64 -9.23
CA ASP A 457 -31.61 14.05 -9.20
C ASP A 457 -30.48 14.27 -8.17
N GLU A 458 -30.58 13.63 -6.99
CA GLU A 458 -29.51 13.54 -5.99
C GLU A 458 -28.19 12.95 -6.57
N GLU A 459 -28.28 11.81 -7.27
CA GLU A 459 -27.10 11.13 -7.83
C GLU A 459 -26.40 11.97 -8.90
N LEU A 460 -27.19 12.63 -9.75
CA LEU A 460 -26.69 13.53 -10.78
C LEU A 460 -26.07 14.79 -10.16
N GLY A 461 -26.69 15.36 -9.12
CA GLY A 461 -26.16 16.53 -8.41
C GLY A 461 -24.79 16.30 -7.80
N VAL A 462 -24.59 15.13 -7.15
CA VAL A 462 -23.28 14.75 -6.58
C VAL A 462 -22.25 14.53 -7.70
N LEU A 463 -22.64 13.92 -8.83
CA LEU A 463 -21.73 13.73 -9.97
C LEU A 463 -21.30 15.07 -10.57
N ILE A 464 -22.24 15.99 -10.81
CA ILE A 464 -21.97 17.32 -11.34
C ILE A 464 -21.01 18.08 -10.40
N TYR A 465 -21.30 18.12 -9.10
CA TYR A 465 -20.44 18.81 -8.13
C TYR A 465 -19.03 18.19 -8.07
N ALA A 466 -18.93 16.85 -8.10
CA ALA A 466 -17.63 16.19 -8.06
C ALA A 466 -16.81 16.42 -9.33
N LEU A 467 -17.45 16.65 -10.48
CA LEU A 467 -16.81 17.03 -11.74
C LEU A 467 -16.40 18.50 -11.75
N GLU A 468 -17.29 19.42 -11.38
CA GLU A 468 -17.05 20.87 -11.40
C GLU A 468 -17.10 21.42 -9.97
N LEU A 469 -15.92 21.49 -9.33
CA LEU A 469 -15.77 21.93 -7.94
C LEU A 469 -15.94 23.45 -7.81
N GLU A 470 -16.20 23.90 -6.58
CA GLU A 470 -16.25 25.32 -6.21
C GLU A 470 -14.96 26.07 -6.57
N ASP A 471 -15.08 27.37 -6.84
CA ASP A 471 -13.94 28.23 -7.15
C ASP A 471 -12.88 28.17 -6.06
N GLY A 472 -11.63 27.99 -6.48
CA GLY A 472 -10.48 27.81 -5.60
C GLY A 472 -10.17 26.37 -5.22
N LEU A 473 -11.06 25.42 -5.51
CA LEU A 473 -10.79 23.98 -5.37
C LEU A 473 -10.30 23.40 -6.70
N LEU A 474 -9.41 22.41 -6.63
CA LEU A 474 -8.85 21.72 -7.79
C LEU A 474 -8.90 20.21 -7.60
N HIS A 475 -8.91 19.47 -8.70
CA HIS A 475 -8.73 18.01 -8.71
C HIS A 475 -7.25 17.64 -8.69
N LYS A 476 -6.95 16.43 -8.20
CA LYS A 476 -5.60 15.87 -8.19
C LYS A 476 -5.55 14.58 -9.03
N ILE A 477 -5.05 14.66 -10.26
CA ILE A 477 -5.11 13.59 -11.27
C ILE A 477 -3.70 13.13 -11.68
N GLY A 478 -3.55 11.85 -12.00
CA GLY A 478 -2.27 11.31 -12.48
C GLY A 478 -1.29 10.92 -11.38
N ARG A 479 -0.02 10.76 -11.79
CA ARG A 479 1.10 10.34 -10.93
C ARG A 479 1.91 11.55 -10.48
N GLY A 480 2.81 11.34 -9.53
CA GLY A 480 3.67 12.42 -9.02
C GLY A 480 2.97 13.43 -8.10
N LYS A 481 1.79 13.08 -7.55
CA LYS A 481 1.00 13.95 -6.68
C LYS A 481 1.77 14.49 -5.47
N ALA A 482 2.67 13.66 -4.93
CA ALA A 482 3.57 14.03 -3.83
C ALA A 482 4.55 15.16 -4.19
N PHE A 483 4.83 15.37 -5.48
CA PHE A 483 5.65 16.48 -5.99
C PHE A 483 4.84 17.71 -6.37
N GLY A 484 3.52 17.68 -6.15
CA GLY A 484 2.62 18.77 -6.51
C GLY A 484 1.96 18.61 -7.87
N PHE A 485 2.30 17.56 -8.63
CA PHE A 485 1.76 17.33 -9.97
C PHE A 485 0.26 17.03 -9.95
N GLY A 486 -0.37 17.23 -11.10
CA GLY A 486 -1.73 16.79 -11.34
C GLY A 486 -2.82 17.69 -10.76
N SER A 487 -2.51 18.93 -10.39
CA SER A 487 -3.54 19.91 -10.05
C SER A 487 -4.29 20.29 -11.34
N CYS A 488 -5.60 20.08 -11.38
CA CYS A 488 -6.41 20.31 -12.57
C CYS A 488 -7.73 20.99 -12.21
N LYS A 489 -8.21 21.89 -13.07
CA LYS A 489 -9.59 22.39 -13.02
C LYS A 489 -10.41 21.62 -14.04
N ILE A 490 -11.63 21.21 -13.69
CA ILE A 490 -12.58 20.61 -14.61
C ILE A 490 -13.80 21.51 -14.69
N GLU A 491 -14.29 21.74 -15.91
CA GLU A 491 -15.46 22.58 -16.19
C GLU A 491 -16.42 21.80 -17.11
N ILE A 492 -17.71 21.73 -16.75
CA ILE A 492 -18.73 21.14 -17.63
C ILE A 492 -19.15 22.21 -18.64
N LYS A 493 -18.78 22.00 -19.90
CA LYS A 493 -19.05 22.92 -21.02
C LYS A 493 -20.42 22.73 -21.65
N LYS A 494 -20.92 21.49 -21.67
CA LYS A 494 -22.28 21.19 -22.15
C LYS A 494 -22.90 20.14 -21.24
N PHE A 495 -24.17 20.34 -20.92
CA PHE A 495 -25.00 19.40 -20.18
C PHE A 495 -26.14 18.96 -21.08
N ASN A 496 -26.00 17.77 -21.65
CA ASN A 496 -26.96 17.19 -22.58
C ASN A 496 -27.79 16.14 -21.83
N LEU A 497 -28.90 16.55 -21.20
CA LEU A 497 -29.86 15.62 -20.61
C LEU A 497 -30.83 15.15 -21.67
N GLU A 498 -31.05 13.85 -21.82
CA GLU A 498 -31.97 13.32 -22.82
C GLU A 498 -33.42 13.70 -22.51
N ASN A 499 -34.12 14.21 -23.52
CA ASN A 499 -35.56 14.44 -23.45
C ASN A 499 -36.30 13.10 -23.36
N LYS A 500 -37.14 12.95 -22.35
CA LYS A 500 -37.94 11.73 -22.14
C LYS A 500 -38.90 11.45 -23.31
N ASN A 501 -39.31 12.49 -24.01
CA ASN A 501 -40.21 12.41 -25.16
C ASN A 501 -39.48 12.27 -26.50
N LYS A 502 -38.13 12.09 -26.51
CA LYS A 502 -37.34 12.02 -27.76
C LYS A 502 -37.76 10.91 -28.74
N TYR A 503 -38.53 9.93 -28.28
CA TYR A 503 -39.08 8.85 -29.12
C TYR A 503 -40.57 9.01 -29.41
N ASN A 504 -41.21 10.06 -28.91
CA ASN A 504 -42.64 10.32 -29.12
C ASN A 504 -42.91 11.08 -30.42
N ASP A 505 -41.99 11.94 -30.86
CA ASP A 505 -42.09 12.69 -32.13
C ASP A 505 -40.69 13.02 -32.69
N PHE A 506 -40.55 13.06 -34.01
CA PHE A 506 -39.33 13.48 -34.71
C PHE A 506 -39.03 14.98 -34.56
N SER A 507 -40.02 15.81 -34.21
CA SER A 507 -39.82 17.25 -33.96
C SER A 507 -39.34 17.59 -32.54
N GLU A 508 -39.34 16.63 -31.62
CA GLU A 508 -38.90 16.84 -30.25
C GLU A 508 -37.39 17.07 -30.18
N ASN A 509 -36.96 18.03 -29.37
CA ASN A 509 -35.54 18.22 -29.11
C ASN A 509 -34.99 17.00 -28.38
N ILE A 510 -33.86 16.46 -28.85
CA ILE A 510 -33.20 15.29 -28.26
C ILE A 510 -32.76 15.57 -26.81
N PHE A 511 -32.44 16.83 -26.50
CA PHE A 511 -31.96 17.25 -25.19
C PHE A 511 -32.86 18.30 -24.53
N GLU A 512 -32.99 18.21 -23.21
CA GLU A 512 -33.72 19.18 -22.37
C GLU A 512 -32.83 20.37 -22.01
N ASN A 513 -33.43 21.57 -21.88
CA ASN A 513 -32.76 22.71 -21.26
C ASN A 513 -32.67 22.47 -19.74
N CYS A 514 -31.44 22.38 -19.24
CA CYS A 514 -31.19 22.01 -17.85
C CYS A 514 -30.27 23.01 -17.16
N GLU A 515 -30.61 23.37 -15.93
CA GLU A 515 -29.74 24.12 -15.03
C GLU A 515 -29.04 23.16 -14.07
N LYS A 516 -27.70 23.26 -13.97
CA LYS A 516 -26.90 22.41 -13.09
C LYS A 516 -27.29 22.62 -11.62
N GLU A 517 -27.62 23.86 -11.29
CA GLU A 517 -27.92 24.39 -9.97
C GLU A 517 -29.07 23.64 -9.31
N LYS A 518 -30.11 23.27 -10.08
CA LYS A 518 -31.23 22.44 -9.60
C LYS A 518 -30.70 21.17 -8.92
N TYR A 519 -29.91 20.38 -9.66
CA TYR A 519 -29.38 19.10 -9.18
C TYR A 519 -28.35 19.27 -8.06
N ILE A 520 -27.47 20.27 -8.18
CA ILE A 520 -26.47 20.57 -7.13
C ILE A 520 -27.14 20.94 -5.81
N ASN A 521 -28.24 21.70 -5.83
CA ASN A 521 -28.95 22.12 -4.62
C ASN A 521 -29.58 20.92 -3.89
N GLU A 522 -30.15 19.96 -4.62
CA GLU A 522 -30.62 18.69 -4.03
C GLU A 522 -29.47 17.91 -3.38
N ALA A 523 -28.33 17.81 -4.06
CA ALA A 523 -27.15 17.15 -3.50
C ALA A 523 -26.59 17.87 -2.26
N LYS A 524 -26.64 19.21 -2.20
CA LYS A 524 -26.18 20.01 -1.06
C LYS A 524 -26.99 19.78 0.21
N GLN A 525 -28.31 19.65 0.08
CA GLN A 525 -29.17 19.41 1.24
C GLN A 525 -28.76 18.15 2.02
N LYS A 526 -28.23 17.14 1.32
CA LYS A 526 -27.99 15.82 1.91
C LYS A 526 -26.51 15.44 2.03
N TYR A 527 -25.73 15.67 0.98
CA TYR A 527 -24.35 15.16 0.86
C TYR A 527 -23.29 16.27 0.93
N ILE A 528 -23.57 17.49 0.47
CA ILE A 528 -22.55 18.57 0.41
C ILE A 528 -22.90 19.62 1.46
N ASN A 529 -22.62 19.32 2.73
CA ASN A 529 -22.97 20.12 3.90
C ASN A 529 -21.76 20.29 4.86
N GLU A 530 -21.98 20.91 6.02
CA GLU A 530 -20.94 21.31 6.99
C GLU A 530 -20.33 20.16 7.82
N ARG A 531 -20.37 18.91 7.33
CA ARG A 531 -19.72 17.79 8.00
C ARG A 531 -18.20 17.95 7.98
N GLN A 532 -17.54 17.50 9.06
CA GLN A 532 -16.09 17.61 9.23
C GLN A 532 -15.30 17.08 8.04
N ASN A 533 -15.66 15.90 7.51
CA ASN A 533 -14.96 15.30 6.38
C ASN A 533 -15.13 16.10 5.07
N ILE A 534 -16.20 16.87 4.92
CA ILE A 534 -16.42 17.78 3.77
C ILE A 534 -15.54 19.03 3.92
N GLN A 535 -15.47 19.59 5.12
CA GLN A 535 -14.56 20.71 5.41
C GLN A 535 -13.09 20.30 5.20
N GLU A 536 -12.70 19.11 5.64
CA GLU A 536 -11.38 18.52 5.38
C GLU A 536 -11.12 18.33 3.88
N LEU A 537 -12.11 17.83 3.11
CA LEU A 537 -12.00 17.69 1.67
C LEU A 537 -11.76 19.04 0.98
N LYS A 538 -12.59 20.05 1.29
CA LYS A 538 -12.44 21.39 0.73
C LYS A 538 -11.08 21.99 1.08
N ALA A 539 -10.64 21.82 2.32
CA ALA A 539 -9.33 22.27 2.78
C ALA A 539 -8.17 21.63 1.97
N ILE A 540 -8.18 20.32 1.75
CA ILE A 540 -7.09 19.64 1.03
C ILE A 540 -7.11 19.84 -0.48
N LEU A 541 -8.31 20.03 -1.06
CA LEU A 541 -8.50 20.34 -2.48
C LEU A 541 -8.30 21.83 -2.80
N SER A 542 -8.18 22.70 -1.79
CA SER A 542 -7.91 24.11 -2.00
C SER A 542 -6.55 24.34 -2.66
N GLN A 543 -6.55 25.16 -3.73
CA GLN A 543 -5.33 25.58 -4.40
C GLN A 543 -4.41 26.43 -3.50
N LYS A 544 -4.97 27.06 -2.46
CA LYS A 544 -4.24 27.84 -1.44
C LYS A 544 -4.24 27.10 -0.11
N ASN A 545 -3.06 26.99 0.52
CA ASN A 545 -2.90 26.43 1.87
C ASN A 545 -1.64 26.98 2.56
N ASN A 546 -1.50 26.65 3.85
CA ASN A 546 -0.45 27.16 4.74
C ASN A 546 0.82 26.29 4.73
N LEU A 547 0.91 25.33 3.79
CA LEU A 547 2.06 24.45 3.67
C LEU A 547 3.14 25.07 2.77
N ASP A 548 4.40 24.74 3.08
CA ASP A 548 5.57 25.13 2.29
C ASP A 548 6.24 23.91 1.66
N PHE A 549 6.12 23.81 0.33
CA PHE A 549 6.78 22.79 -0.50
C PHE A 549 7.85 23.37 -1.42
N SER A 550 8.27 24.63 -1.20
CA SER A 550 9.17 25.37 -2.10
C SER A 550 10.56 24.75 -2.19
N LYS A 551 11.11 24.30 -1.05
CA LYS A 551 12.45 23.70 -0.98
C LYS A 551 12.42 22.19 -1.25
N SER A 552 11.46 21.49 -0.65
CA SER A 552 11.26 20.07 -0.86
C SER A 552 9.78 19.73 -0.69
N PRO A 553 9.26 18.77 -1.48
CA PRO A 553 7.94 18.20 -1.28
C PRO A 553 7.77 17.43 0.03
N PHE A 554 8.88 17.03 0.66
CA PHE A 554 8.90 16.28 1.91
C PHE A 554 9.62 17.07 2.99
N PRO A 555 9.28 16.85 4.27
CA PRO A 555 10.07 17.41 5.35
C PRO A 555 11.49 16.83 5.32
N GLU A 556 12.49 17.69 5.48
CA GLU A 556 13.91 17.34 5.45
C GLU A 556 14.68 18.12 6.52
N GLU A 557 15.57 17.43 7.24
CA GLU A 557 16.46 17.99 8.25
C GLU A 557 17.90 17.48 8.05
N THR A 558 18.86 18.15 8.67
CA THR A 558 20.21 17.63 8.86
C THR A 558 20.24 16.74 10.11
N GLY A 559 21.17 15.80 10.16
CA GLY A 559 21.23 14.85 11.27
C GLY A 559 22.36 13.86 11.14
N ARG A 560 22.11 12.61 11.56
CA ARG A 560 23.12 11.54 11.65
C ARG A 560 23.58 11.01 10.30
N THR A 561 22.78 11.17 9.25
CA THR A 561 23.16 10.78 7.89
C THR A 561 23.64 11.99 7.09
N PRO A 562 24.57 11.83 6.14
CA PRO A 562 25.08 12.94 5.35
C PRO A 562 23.99 13.73 4.63
N GLY A 563 24.12 15.06 4.64
CA GLY A 563 23.23 15.98 3.93
C GLY A 563 21.89 16.25 4.65
N LYS A 564 21.05 17.04 3.97
CA LYS A 564 19.70 17.37 4.40
C LYS A 564 18.71 16.45 3.70
N ASN A 565 17.97 15.64 4.44
CA ASN A 565 17.08 14.62 3.86
C ASN A 565 15.94 14.22 4.81
N THR A 566 14.94 13.51 4.29
CA THR A 566 13.75 13.06 5.04
C THR A 566 14.08 12.00 6.09
N LEU A 567 15.10 11.16 5.87
CA LEU A 567 15.52 10.16 6.86
C LEU A 567 16.01 10.82 8.15
N ASN A 568 16.83 11.87 8.04
CA ASN A 568 17.27 12.68 9.16
C ASN A 568 16.08 13.31 9.90
N TRP A 569 15.09 13.84 9.17
CA TRP A 569 13.85 14.35 9.79
C TRP A 569 13.12 13.28 10.60
N PHE A 570 12.95 12.07 10.06
CA PHE A 570 12.36 10.95 10.81
C PHE A 570 13.16 10.59 12.06
N LEU A 571 14.50 10.48 11.94
CA LEU A 571 15.37 10.12 13.06
C LEU A 571 15.33 11.16 14.18
N ASN A 572 15.35 12.45 13.82
CA ASN A 572 15.32 13.57 14.76
C ASN A 572 13.96 13.72 15.45
N LYS A 573 12.86 13.49 14.72
CA LYS A 573 11.51 13.55 15.32
C LYS A 573 11.23 12.35 16.20
N LYS A 574 11.66 11.16 15.79
CA LYS A 574 11.52 9.94 16.60
C LYS A 574 12.24 10.03 17.93
N SER A 575 13.32 10.80 18.04
CA SER A 575 13.98 11.04 19.33
C SER A 575 13.21 11.98 20.26
N LYS A 576 12.19 12.70 19.76
CA LYS A 576 11.38 13.66 20.52
C LYS A 576 9.99 13.14 20.91
N GLY A 577 9.63 11.93 20.47
CA GLY A 577 8.33 11.31 20.71
C GLY A 577 7.80 10.59 19.48
N GLU A 578 6.53 10.22 19.52
CA GLU A 578 5.85 9.63 18.37
C GLU A 578 5.58 10.69 17.29
N LEU A 579 5.81 10.32 16.04
CA LEU A 579 5.61 11.21 14.91
C LEU A 579 4.20 11.00 14.34
N VAL A 580 3.31 11.98 14.50
CA VAL A 580 1.92 11.92 14.01
C VAL A 580 1.69 12.93 12.89
N LEU A 581 0.93 12.54 11.86
CA LEU A 581 0.44 13.49 10.86
C LEU A 581 -0.63 14.39 11.49
N GLU A 582 -0.37 15.69 11.50
CA GLU A 582 -1.33 16.70 11.95
C GLU A 582 -2.61 16.66 11.11
N THR A 583 -3.77 16.90 11.73
CA THR A 583 -5.07 16.83 11.06
C THR A 583 -5.22 17.95 10.03
N ILE A 584 -6.01 17.70 8.97
CA ILE A 584 -6.25 18.66 7.89
C ILE A 584 -6.79 19.99 8.43
N LEU A 585 -7.83 19.98 9.26
CA LEU A 585 -8.44 21.21 9.78
C LEU A 585 -7.46 22.05 10.61
N LYS A 586 -6.70 21.41 11.50
CA LYS A 586 -5.66 22.10 12.28
C LYS A 586 -4.59 22.78 11.39
N ILE A 587 -4.20 22.15 10.28
CA ILE A 587 -3.29 22.78 9.31
C ILE A 587 -3.94 24.00 8.65
N SER A 588 -5.24 23.92 8.36
CA SER A 588 -6.02 25.00 7.72
C SER A 588 -6.38 26.15 8.65
N GLU A 589 -6.58 25.89 9.94
CA GLU A 589 -6.92 26.86 10.99
C GLU A 589 -5.72 27.70 11.45
N ASN A 590 -4.50 27.22 11.26
CA ASN A 590 -3.25 27.98 11.50
C ASN A 590 -3.06 29.12 10.48
N LYS A 591 -4.09 29.96 10.29
CA LYS A 591 -4.01 31.27 9.64
C LYS A 591 -3.54 32.28 10.69
N ASN A 592 -2.24 32.54 10.74
CA ASN A 592 -1.69 33.71 11.41
C ASN A 592 -0.85 34.50 10.42
#